data_AF-A0A6F8XV23-F1
#
_entry.id   AF-A0A6F8XV23-F1
#
_cell.length_a   1.000
_cell.length_b   1.000
_cell.length_c   1.000
_cell.angle_alpha   90.00
_cell.angle_beta   90.00
_cell.angle_gamma   90.00
#
_symmetry.space_group_name_H-M   'P 1'
#
loop_
_entity.id
_entity.type
_entity.pdbx_description
1 polymer ?
#
loop_
_entity_poly.entity_id
_entity_poly.type
_entity_poly.pdbx_seq_one_letter_code
_entity_poly.pdbx_strand_id
1 'polypeptide(L)'
;MPTRTGFIAGLNTQLAVAADYLILAVEVVQDTGDVNQLEPMHDKIDDAVQTLRDATANPDLAVGTTLFDAGYNSHDNLTAPGPDRLIAQGKTHQPTGPTPPTQPPHPNATAREHMAWRLSTPEGKTLYRKRGATVEPVNAHLKDRRGLRRFSRRGLTAAKAEAHLAAAVTNLLRLATTHGPTALTTA
;
A
#
# COMPACT_ATOMS: atom_id res chain seq x y z
N MET A 1 -13.37 -1.56 17.39
CA MET A 1 -13.72 -0.63 16.30
C MET A 1 -15.20 -0.31 16.34
N PRO A 2 -15.60 0.96 16.46
CA PRO A 2 -16.99 1.37 16.32
C PRO A 2 -17.51 1.08 14.91
N THR A 3 -18.77 0.69 14.82
CA THR A 3 -19.54 0.45 13.59
C THR A 3 -20.90 1.11 13.73
N ARG A 4 -21.65 1.20 12.62
CA ARG A 4 -23.03 1.74 12.63
C ARG A 4 -23.98 1.03 13.60
N THR A 5 -23.68 -0.22 14.00
CA THR A 5 -24.55 -1.06 14.83
C THR A 5 -23.94 -1.42 16.18
N GLY A 6 -22.84 -0.78 16.59
CA GLY A 6 -22.16 -1.04 17.86
C GLY A 6 -20.65 -1.25 17.71
N PHE A 7 -20.03 -1.90 18.69
CA PHE A 7 -18.58 -2.16 18.67
C PHE A 7 -18.30 -3.59 18.19
N ILE A 8 -17.45 -3.71 17.18
CA ILE A 8 -16.86 -5.00 16.79
C ILE A 8 -15.40 -5.03 17.26
N ALA A 9 -14.91 -6.22 17.61
CA ALA A 9 -13.48 -6.49 17.72
C ALA A 9 -12.87 -6.52 16.30
N GLY A 10 -12.84 -5.36 15.66
CA GLY A 10 -12.29 -5.15 14.33
C GLY A 10 -10.81 -4.87 14.39
N LEU A 11 -10.09 -5.38 13.40
CA LEU A 11 -8.69 -5.14 13.12
C LEU A 11 -8.58 -4.69 11.66
N ASN A 12 -7.78 -3.66 11.41
CA ASN A 12 -7.49 -3.19 10.07
C ASN A 12 -6.08 -3.66 9.70
N THR A 13 -5.93 -4.31 8.55
CA THR A 13 -4.64 -4.79 8.06
C THR A 13 -4.16 -3.91 6.92
N GLN A 14 -3.04 -3.24 7.14
CA GLN A 14 -2.35 -2.37 6.20
C GLN A 14 -1.30 -3.18 5.43
N LEU A 15 -1.18 -2.93 4.12
CA LEU A 15 -0.27 -3.66 3.22
C LEU A 15 0.43 -2.67 2.28
N ALA A 16 1.76 -2.77 2.21
CA ALA A 16 2.57 -2.13 1.18
C ALA A 16 3.11 -3.20 0.23
N VAL A 17 2.76 -3.08 -1.06
CA VAL A 17 3.07 -4.09 -2.07
C VAL A 17 3.81 -3.42 -3.22
N ALA A 18 4.97 -3.98 -3.58
CA ALA A 18 5.80 -3.53 -4.69
C ALA A 18 5.21 -3.96 -6.05
N ALA A 19 5.72 -3.38 -7.14
CA ALA A 19 5.23 -3.63 -8.50
C ALA A 19 5.42 -5.09 -8.98
N ASP A 20 6.36 -5.82 -8.37
CA ASP A 20 6.60 -7.25 -8.57
C ASP A 20 5.76 -8.15 -7.65
N TYR A 21 4.80 -7.54 -6.94
CA TYR A 21 3.84 -8.18 -6.03
C TYR A 21 4.46 -8.76 -4.75
N LEU A 22 5.69 -8.35 -4.40
CA LEU A 22 6.25 -8.63 -3.08
C LEU A 22 5.64 -7.68 -2.04
N ILE A 23 5.33 -8.22 -0.87
CA ILE A 23 4.86 -7.45 0.28
C ILE A 23 6.10 -6.87 0.97
N LEU A 24 6.25 -5.55 0.94
CA LEU A 24 7.35 -4.82 1.59
C LEU A 24 7.06 -4.61 3.08
N ALA A 25 5.83 -4.26 3.40
CA ALA A 25 5.39 -4.03 4.78
C ALA A 25 3.96 -4.51 4.99
N VAL A 26 3.69 -4.98 6.21
CA VAL A 26 2.36 -5.32 6.70
C VAL A 26 2.22 -4.85 8.14
N GLU A 27 1.04 -4.37 8.52
CA GLU A 27 0.73 -4.02 9.89
C GLU A 27 -0.74 -4.27 10.19
N VAL A 28 -1.05 -4.63 11.44
CA VAL A 28 -2.42 -4.78 11.93
C VAL A 28 -2.67 -3.74 13.01
N VAL A 29 -3.71 -2.93 12.84
CA VAL A 29 -4.04 -1.83 13.76
C VAL A 29 -5.49 -1.92 14.25
N GLN A 30 -5.75 -1.22 15.35
CA GLN A 30 -7.09 -1.03 15.91
C GLN A 30 -7.68 0.35 15.55
N ASP A 31 -7.30 0.90 14.40
CA ASP A 31 -7.87 2.13 13.83
C ASP A 31 -8.96 1.79 12.79
N THR A 32 -10.09 2.50 12.86
CA THR A 32 -11.21 2.36 11.93
C THR A 32 -10.96 2.90 10.54
N GLY A 33 -10.01 3.82 10.38
CA GLY A 33 -9.70 4.48 9.11
C GLY A 33 -8.26 4.27 8.69
N ASP A 34 -8.01 4.57 7.42
CA ASP A 34 -6.69 4.47 6.81
C ASP A 34 -5.92 5.80 6.87
N VAL A 35 -6.62 6.91 7.16
CA VAL A 35 -6.05 8.26 7.14
C VAL A 35 -4.81 8.41 8.04
N ASN A 36 -4.78 7.75 9.20
CA ASN A 36 -3.65 7.82 10.13
C ASN A 36 -2.55 6.79 9.83
N GLN A 37 -2.68 6.01 8.76
CA GLN A 37 -1.82 4.87 8.48
C GLN A 37 -0.78 5.15 7.38
N LEU A 38 -0.75 6.36 6.80
CA LEU A 38 0.23 6.69 5.76
C LEU A 38 1.66 6.74 6.31
N GLU A 39 1.92 7.63 7.26
CA GLU A 39 3.26 7.81 7.83
C GLU A 39 3.78 6.53 8.49
N PRO A 40 3.02 5.82 9.34
CA PRO A 40 3.48 4.55 9.92
C PRO A 40 3.81 3.47 8.88
N MET A 41 3.12 3.48 7.73
CA MET A 41 3.42 2.55 6.65
C MET A 41 4.66 2.98 5.84
N HIS A 42 4.90 4.28 5.67
CA HIS A 42 6.15 4.77 5.08
C HIS A 42 7.35 4.41 5.94
N ASP A 43 7.30 4.60 7.26
CA ASP A 43 8.39 4.21 8.17
C ASP A 43 8.75 2.72 8.01
N LYS A 44 7.73 1.85 7.93
CA LYS A 44 7.94 0.41 7.72
C LYS A 44 8.50 0.07 6.34
N ILE A 45 8.11 0.83 5.31
CA ILE A 45 8.68 0.67 3.97
C ILE A 45 10.16 1.08 3.99
N ASP A 46 10.50 2.17 4.68
CA ASP A 46 11.88 2.65 4.80
C ASP A 46 12.75 1.63 5.54
N ASP A 47 12.25 1.03 6.64
CA ASP A 47 12.92 -0.08 7.35
C ASP A 47 13.16 -1.28 6.42
N ALA A 48 12.15 -1.66 5.64
CA ALA A 48 12.24 -2.77 4.69
C ALA A 48 13.24 -2.47 3.57
N VAL A 49 13.23 -1.26 3.02
CA VAL A 49 14.19 -0.82 1.99
C VAL A 49 15.60 -0.80 2.56
N GLN A 50 15.80 -0.31 3.78
CA GLN A 50 17.12 -0.32 4.41
C GLN A 50 17.65 -1.74 4.58
N THR A 51 16.81 -2.66 5.07
CA THR A 51 17.15 -4.09 5.17
C THR A 51 17.55 -4.67 3.81
N LEU A 52 16.84 -4.31 2.74
CA LEU A 52 17.14 -4.76 1.38
C LEU A 52 18.43 -4.16 0.82
N ARG A 53 18.70 -2.86 1.07
CA ARG A 53 19.97 -2.21 0.70
C ARG A 53 21.16 -2.96 1.29
N ASP A 54 21.08 -3.26 2.58
CA ASP A 54 22.14 -3.95 3.32
C ASP A 54 22.32 -5.39 2.79
N ALA A 55 21.21 -6.12 2.60
CA ALA A 55 21.25 -7.50 2.12
C ALA A 55 21.71 -7.65 0.66
N THR A 56 21.52 -6.64 -0.18
CA THR A 56 21.83 -6.69 -1.62
C THR A 56 23.05 -5.85 -2.01
N ALA A 57 23.68 -5.16 -1.04
CA ALA A 57 24.74 -4.18 -1.27
C ALA A 57 24.36 -3.12 -2.33
N ASN A 58 23.09 -2.72 -2.36
CA ASN A 58 22.54 -1.76 -3.31
C ASN A 58 22.08 -0.48 -2.59
N PRO A 59 22.97 0.48 -2.32
CA PRO A 59 22.63 1.69 -1.57
C PRO A 59 21.62 2.59 -2.29
N ASP A 60 21.54 2.48 -3.63
CA ASP A 60 20.67 3.32 -4.46
C ASP A 60 19.23 2.78 -4.57
N LEU A 61 18.93 1.61 -3.97
CA LEU A 61 17.58 1.08 -3.91
C LEU A 61 16.66 2.09 -3.20
N ALA A 62 15.64 2.58 -3.89
CA ALA A 62 14.73 3.60 -3.34
C ALA A 62 13.28 3.30 -3.67
N VAL A 63 12.38 3.83 -2.84
CA VAL A 63 10.93 3.80 -3.11
C VAL A 63 10.63 4.80 -4.21
N GLY A 64 9.93 4.34 -5.26
CA GLY A 64 9.37 5.23 -6.28
C GLY A 64 8.12 5.96 -5.78
N THR A 65 7.08 6.02 -6.61
CA THR A 65 5.80 6.62 -6.21
C THR A 65 4.90 5.61 -5.47
N THR A 66 4.41 5.96 -4.29
CA THR A 66 3.42 5.18 -3.53
C THR A 66 1.98 5.52 -3.96
N LEU A 67 1.09 4.53 -4.00
CA LEU A 67 -0.27 4.68 -4.55
C LEU A 67 -1.34 4.30 -3.51
N PHE A 68 -2.12 5.29 -3.06
CA PHE A 68 -3.12 5.14 -2.00
C PHE A 68 -4.56 5.35 -2.52
N ASP A 69 -5.56 4.78 -1.84
CA ASP A 69 -6.97 5.12 -2.11
C ASP A 69 -7.38 6.42 -1.41
N ALA A 70 -8.65 6.77 -1.60
CA ALA A 70 -9.28 7.91 -0.98
C ALA A 70 -9.42 7.82 0.54
N GLY A 71 -9.24 6.65 1.16
CA GLY A 71 -9.22 6.49 2.61
C GLY A 71 -8.04 7.21 3.28
N TYR A 72 -6.95 7.41 2.54
CA TYR A 72 -5.76 8.13 2.99
C TYR A 72 -5.80 9.64 2.66
N ASN A 73 -6.90 10.16 2.11
CA ASN A 73 -6.92 11.53 1.60
C ASN A 73 -7.18 12.58 2.71
N SER A 74 -6.11 13.11 3.30
CA SER A 74 -6.10 14.27 4.19
C SER A 74 -5.09 15.32 3.72
N HIS A 75 -5.19 16.55 4.24
CA HIS A 75 -4.17 17.57 3.98
C HIS A 75 -2.80 17.08 4.46
N ASP A 76 -2.74 16.60 5.70
CA ASP A 76 -1.51 16.11 6.34
C ASP A 76 -0.83 15.03 5.49
N ASN A 77 -1.58 14.03 4.99
CA ASN A 77 -1.02 12.96 4.15
C ASN A 77 -0.53 13.44 2.78
N LEU A 78 -1.16 14.47 2.22
CA LEU A 78 -0.75 15.06 0.93
C LEU A 78 0.52 15.90 1.07
N THR A 79 0.79 16.44 2.27
CA THR A 79 1.95 17.28 2.56
C THR A 79 3.03 16.58 3.40
N ALA A 80 2.77 15.37 3.86
CA ALA A 80 3.69 14.60 4.70
C ALA A 80 5.02 14.35 3.98
N PRO A 81 6.15 14.32 4.72
CA PRO A 81 7.45 13.97 4.16
C PRO A 81 7.49 12.52 3.64
N GLY A 82 8.57 12.15 2.97
CA GLY A 82 8.81 10.79 2.45
C GLY A 82 8.62 10.68 0.92
N PRO A 83 8.42 9.45 0.38
CA PRO A 83 8.42 9.21 -1.07
C PRO A 83 7.30 9.95 -1.82
N ASP A 84 7.49 10.17 -3.12
CA ASP A 84 6.41 10.73 -3.96
C ASP A 84 5.16 9.84 -3.87
N ARG A 85 3.96 10.43 -3.96
CA ARG A 85 2.71 9.69 -3.76
C ARG A 85 1.57 10.18 -4.64
N LEU A 86 0.65 9.27 -4.94
CA LEU A 86 -0.66 9.59 -5.50
C LEU A 86 -1.75 9.05 -4.56
N ILE A 87 -2.63 9.93 -4.10
CA ILE A 87 -3.73 9.59 -3.20
C ILE A 87 -5.04 9.91 -3.91
N ALA A 88 -5.86 8.89 -4.17
CA ALA A 88 -7.14 9.11 -4.85
C ALA A 88 -8.02 10.13 -4.12
N GLN A 89 -8.81 10.85 -4.91
CA GLN A 89 -9.85 11.69 -4.40
C GLN A 89 -11.18 10.94 -4.47
N GLY A 90 -11.94 11.00 -3.38
CA GLY A 90 -13.27 10.38 -3.34
C GLY A 90 -14.16 10.90 -4.47
N LYS A 91 -15.24 10.18 -4.79
CA LYS A 91 -16.12 10.48 -5.94
C LYS A 91 -16.68 11.92 -5.94
N THR A 92 -16.75 12.57 -4.79
CA THR A 92 -17.24 13.94 -4.60
C THR A 92 -16.23 15.04 -4.98
N HIS A 93 -14.98 14.68 -5.29
CA HIS A 93 -13.89 15.63 -5.54
C HIS A 93 -13.26 15.44 -6.92
N GLN A 94 -14.05 15.04 -7.92
CA GLN A 94 -13.54 15.00 -9.29
C GLN A 94 -13.21 16.43 -9.75
N PRO A 95 -12.09 16.62 -10.47
CA PRO A 95 -11.70 17.94 -10.95
C PRO A 95 -12.76 18.49 -11.90
N THR A 96 -13.18 19.73 -11.66
CA THR A 96 -14.04 20.49 -12.57
C THR A 96 -13.16 21.18 -13.61
N GLY A 97 -12.84 20.47 -14.69
CA GLY A 97 -11.97 21.01 -15.74
C GLY A 97 -11.68 20.03 -16.89
N PRO A 98 -10.95 20.49 -17.93
CA PRO A 98 -10.56 19.64 -19.05
C PRO A 98 -9.72 18.46 -18.57
N THR A 99 -9.98 17.31 -19.16
CA THR A 99 -9.30 16.05 -18.85
C THR A 99 -8.84 15.43 -20.17
N PRO A 100 -7.54 15.46 -20.50
CA PRO A 100 -6.41 15.85 -19.64
C PRO A 100 -6.33 17.37 -19.39
N PRO A 101 -5.72 17.79 -18.27
CA PRO A 101 -5.49 19.20 -18.00
C PRO A 101 -4.48 19.77 -19.00
N THR A 102 -4.68 21.02 -19.41
CA THR A 102 -3.86 21.71 -20.42
C THR A 102 -2.78 22.61 -19.83
N GLN A 103 -2.90 22.96 -18.55
CA GLN A 103 -1.99 23.86 -17.83
C GLN A 103 -1.70 23.29 -16.43
N PRO A 104 -0.53 23.57 -15.84
CA PRO A 104 -0.24 23.21 -14.46
C PRO A 104 -1.17 23.93 -13.47
N PRO A 105 -1.29 23.45 -12.21
CA PRO A 105 -2.05 24.15 -11.17
C PRO A 105 -1.49 25.55 -10.93
N HIS A 106 -2.37 26.47 -10.52
CA HIS A 106 -1.96 27.81 -10.12
C HIS A 106 -0.95 27.75 -8.96
N PRO A 107 0.02 28.69 -8.84
CA PRO A 107 1.02 28.67 -7.76
C PRO A 107 0.46 28.62 -6.33
N ASN A 108 -0.75 29.12 -6.14
CA ASN A 108 -1.46 29.12 -4.84
C ASN A 108 -2.48 27.98 -4.70
N ALA A 109 -2.44 26.98 -5.58
CA ALA A 109 -3.34 25.84 -5.49
C ALA A 109 -3.04 25.04 -4.22
N THR A 110 -4.11 24.52 -3.61
CA THR A 110 -4.02 23.67 -2.43
C THR A 110 -3.36 22.33 -2.77
N ALA A 111 -2.79 21.64 -1.78
CA ALA A 111 -2.23 20.30 -1.96
C ALA A 111 -3.24 19.32 -2.59
N ARG A 112 -4.54 19.50 -2.29
CA ARG A 112 -5.64 18.72 -2.86
C ARG A 112 -5.85 19.05 -4.34
N GLU A 113 -5.84 20.32 -4.74
CA GLU A 113 -5.96 20.70 -6.15
C GLU A 113 -4.74 20.23 -6.97
N HIS A 114 -3.53 20.33 -6.41
CA HIS A 114 -2.34 19.75 -7.01
C HIS A 114 -2.47 18.23 -7.23
N MET A 115 -2.97 17.49 -6.23
CA MET A 115 -3.20 16.05 -6.35
C MET A 115 -4.29 15.72 -7.39
N ALA A 116 -5.38 16.49 -7.41
CA ALA A 116 -6.46 16.32 -8.39
C ALA A 116 -5.93 16.49 -9.82
N TRP A 117 -5.13 17.53 -10.03
CA TRP A 117 -4.45 17.78 -11.29
C TRP A 117 -3.53 16.61 -11.67
N ARG A 118 -2.64 16.17 -10.77
CA ARG A 118 -1.73 15.04 -11.03
C ARG A 118 -2.49 13.78 -11.40
N LEU A 119 -3.59 13.46 -10.73
CA LEU A 119 -4.42 12.28 -11.05
C LEU A 119 -5.17 12.39 -12.38
N SER A 120 -5.35 13.60 -12.90
CA SER A 120 -6.05 13.85 -14.17
C SER A 120 -5.14 13.82 -15.41
N THR A 121 -3.82 13.95 -15.23
CA THR A 121 -2.86 13.86 -16.34
C THR A 121 -2.82 12.43 -16.91
N PRO A 122 -2.49 12.24 -18.21
CA PRO A 122 -2.33 10.90 -18.79
C PRO A 122 -1.33 10.04 -18.03
N GLU A 123 -0.23 10.63 -17.56
CA GLU A 123 0.83 9.96 -16.81
C GLU A 123 0.32 9.53 -15.43
N GLY A 124 -0.34 10.43 -14.69
CA GLY A 124 -0.89 10.13 -13.38
C GLY A 124 -2.00 9.09 -13.44
N LYS A 125 -2.87 9.13 -14.44
CA LYS A 125 -3.87 8.08 -14.70
C LYS A 125 -3.23 6.74 -15.00
N THR A 126 -2.15 6.73 -15.79
CA THR A 126 -1.44 5.49 -16.15
C THR A 126 -0.74 4.88 -14.94
N LEU A 127 -0.08 5.71 -14.13
CA LEU A 127 0.57 5.28 -12.91
C LEU A 127 -0.46 4.80 -11.88
N TYR A 128 -1.53 5.57 -11.64
CA TYR A 128 -2.55 5.24 -10.65
C TYR A 128 -3.33 3.95 -10.99
N ARG A 129 -3.55 3.66 -12.29
CA ARG A 129 -4.17 2.40 -12.74
C ARG A 129 -3.41 1.16 -12.25
N LYS A 130 -2.10 1.26 -12.00
CA LYS A 130 -1.30 0.15 -11.47
C LYS A 130 -1.71 -0.24 -10.06
N ARG A 131 -2.23 0.70 -9.25
CA ARG A 131 -2.60 0.44 -7.84
C ARG A 131 -3.51 -0.78 -7.69
N GLY A 132 -4.63 -0.78 -8.39
CA GLY A 132 -5.61 -1.88 -8.33
C GLY A 132 -4.99 -3.20 -8.81
N ALA A 133 -4.22 -3.15 -9.90
CA ALA A 133 -3.52 -4.32 -10.42
C ALA A 133 -2.41 -4.86 -9.49
N THR A 134 -1.87 -4.06 -8.56
CA THR A 134 -0.78 -4.46 -7.66
C THR A 134 -1.29 -5.01 -6.32
N VAL A 135 -1.98 -4.18 -5.52
CA VAL A 135 -2.29 -4.53 -4.12
C VAL A 135 -3.50 -5.44 -3.99
N GLU A 136 -4.49 -5.31 -4.88
CA GLU A 136 -5.75 -6.06 -4.77
C GLU A 136 -5.54 -7.57 -4.99
N PRO A 137 -4.75 -8.03 -5.99
CA PRO A 137 -4.44 -9.45 -6.14
C PRO A 137 -3.71 -10.04 -4.94
N VAL A 138 -2.79 -9.29 -4.32
CA VAL A 138 -2.06 -9.75 -3.13
C VAL A 138 -3.00 -9.86 -1.94
N ASN A 139 -3.88 -8.87 -1.73
CA ASN A 139 -4.91 -8.93 -0.70
C ASN A 139 -5.86 -10.12 -0.91
N ALA A 140 -6.29 -10.37 -2.16
CA ALA A 140 -7.12 -11.52 -2.50
C ALA A 140 -6.37 -12.85 -2.23
N HIS A 141 -5.09 -12.95 -2.57
CA HIS A 141 -4.28 -14.13 -2.26
C HIS A 141 -4.14 -14.36 -0.75
N LEU A 142 -3.88 -13.32 0.04
CA LEU A 142 -3.83 -13.44 1.51
C LEU A 142 -5.17 -13.94 2.06
N LYS A 143 -6.28 -13.38 1.61
CA LYS A 143 -7.62 -13.77 2.06
C LYS A 143 -8.00 -15.19 1.64
N ASP A 144 -7.88 -15.50 0.36
CA ASP A 144 -8.50 -16.69 -0.23
C ASP A 144 -7.53 -17.87 -0.41
N ARG A 145 -6.23 -17.60 -0.60
CA ARG A 145 -5.20 -18.65 -0.74
C ARG A 145 -4.43 -18.92 0.54
N ARG A 146 -4.32 -17.93 1.45
CA ARG A 146 -3.73 -18.11 2.79
C ARG A 146 -4.76 -18.23 3.90
N GLY A 147 -6.06 -18.10 3.58
CA GLY A 147 -7.14 -18.25 4.56
C GLY A 147 -7.26 -17.10 5.56
N LEU A 148 -6.60 -15.96 5.32
CA LEU A 148 -6.53 -14.83 6.25
C LEU A 148 -7.78 -13.94 6.20
N ARG A 149 -8.97 -14.51 5.92
CA ARG A 149 -10.25 -13.77 6.02
C ARG A 149 -10.60 -13.40 7.46
N ARG A 150 -10.08 -14.15 8.43
CA ARG A 150 -10.17 -13.90 9.87
C ARG A 150 -8.87 -14.34 10.53
N PHE A 151 -8.50 -13.68 11.61
CA PHE A 151 -7.41 -14.15 12.46
C PHE A 151 -7.89 -15.32 13.33
N SER A 152 -7.03 -16.32 13.50
CA SER A 152 -7.30 -17.52 14.28
C SER A 152 -7.07 -17.27 15.77
N ARG A 153 -6.12 -16.40 16.11
CA ARG A 153 -5.79 -16.04 17.49
C ARG A 153 -6.41 -14.71 17.88
N ARG A 154 -6.57 -14.54 19.19
CA ARG A 154 -7.15 -13.34 19.80
C ARG A 154 -6.05 -12.40 20.27
N GLY A 155 -6.33 -11.11 20.23
CA GLY A 155 -5.42 -10.05 20.66
C GLY A 155 -4.56 -9.51 19.53
N LEU A 156 -4.24 -8.22 19.63
CA LEU A 156 -3.53 -7.48 18.57
C LEU A 156 -2.18 -8.11 18.23
N THR A 157 -1.37 -8.44 19.24
CA THR A 157 -0.05 -9.07 19.06
C THR A 157 -0.14 -10.38 18.27
N ALA A 158 -1.13 -11.21 18.59
CA ALA A 158 -1.29 -12.51 17.92
C ALA A 158 -1.76 -12.33 16.47
N ALA A 159 -2.68 -11.38 16.22
CA ALA A 159 -3.14 -11.05 14.87
C ALA A 159 -2.01 -10.45 14.01
N LYS A 160 -1.18 -9.55 14.57
CA LYS A 160 0.03 -9.03 13.92
C LYS A 160 0.93 -10.18 13.46
N ALA A 161 1.28 -11.08 14.38
CA ALA A 161 2.14 -12.21 14.05
C ALA A 161 1.54 -13.15 12.98
N GLU A 162 0.22 -13.33 12.94
CA GLU A 162 -0.44 -14.06 11.85
C GLU A 162 -0.34 -13.34 10.50
N ALA A 163 -0.56 -12.02 10.48
CA ALA A 163 -0.45 -11.22 9.26
C ALA A 163 0.99 -11.21 8.72
N HIS A 164 1.99 -11.03 9.59
CA HIS A 164 3.40 -11.10 9.22
C HIS A 164 3.78 -12.48 8.67
N LEU A 165 3.35 -13.56 9.31
CA LEU A 165 3.61 -14.92 8.82
C LEU A 165 2.97 -15.15 7.44
N ALA A 166 1.71 -14.73 7.26
CA ALA A 166 1.01 -14.87 5.99
C ALA A 166 1.69 -14.06 4.86
N ALA A 167 2.17 -12.86 5.17
CA ALA A 167 2.94 -12.04 4.22
C ALA A 167 4.26 -12.70 3.84
N ALA A 168 5.03 -13.17 4.83
CA ALA A 168 6.30 -13.86 4.59
C ALA A 168 6.13 -15.13 3.74
N VAL A 169 5.17 -15.99 4.07
CA VAL A 169 4.85 -17.20 3.29
C VAL A 169 4.42 -16.83 1.86
N THR A 170 3.67 -15.74 1.69
CA THR A 170 3.26 -15.27 0.36
C THR A 170 4.44 -14.82 -0.48
N ASN A 171 5.38 -14.06 0.09
CA ASN A 171 6.62 -13.66 -0.58
C ASN A 171 7.49 -14.87 -0.94
N LEU A 172 7.72 -15.79 0.00
CA LEU A 172 8.53 -16.99 -0.23
C LEU A 172 7.97 -17.86 -1.37
N LEU A 173 6.66 -18.11 -1.36
CA LEU A 173 6.01 -18.88 -2.42
C LEU A 173 6.07 -18.14 -3.76
N ARG A 174 5.92 -16.82 -3.76
CA ARG A 174 6.06 -16.01 -4.97
C ARG A 174 7.46 -16.15 -5.56
N LEU A 175 8.50 -15.96 -4.75
CA LEU A 175 9.90 -16.12 -5.17
C LEU A 175 10.17 -17.53 -5.70
N ALA A 176 9.74 -18.57 -4.98
CA ALA A 176 9.91 -19.97 -5.41
C ALA A 176 9.22 -20.26 -6.75
N THR A 177 8.04 -19.71 -6.99
CA THR A 177 7.32 -19.89 -8.27
C THR A 177 7.88 -19.04 -9.42
N THR A 178 8.50 -17.89 -9.13
CA THR A 178 9.02 -16.98 -10.16
C THR A 178 10.42 -17.37 -10.62
N HIS A 179 11.24 -17.92 -9.71
CA HIS A 179 12.61 -18.36 -10.01
C HIS A 179 12.73 -19.87 -10.27
N GLY A 180 11.67 -20.65 -10.02
CA GLY A 180 11.62 -22.10 -10.20
C GLY A 180 12.61 -22.86 -9.29
N PRO A 181 12.39 -24.16 -9.03
CA PRO A 181 13.44 -24.97 -8.44
C PRO A 181 14.56 -25.17 -9.47
N THR A 182 15.76 -24.66 -9.18
CA THR A 182 16.98 -25.00 -9.91
C THR A 182 17.29 -26.47 -9.62
N ALA A 183 17.04 -27.35 -10.60
CA ALA A 183 17.40 -28.78 -10.61
C ALA A 183 17.37 -29.49 -9.24
N LEU A 184 16.23 -30.09 -8.87
CA LEU A 184 16.15 -30.97 -7.71
C LEU A 184 16.92 -32.26 -7.99
N THR A 185 18.19 -32.30 -7.58
CA THR A 185 18.97 -33.54 -7.53
C THR A 185 18.84 -34.09 -6.12
N THR A 186 18.09 -35.17 -5.97
CA THR A 186 17.97 -35.92 -4.72
C THR A 186 19.04 -37.00 -4.69
N ALA A 187 19.75 -37.13 -3.57
CA ALA A 187 20.56 -38.32 -3.27
C ALA A 187 19.67 -39.46 -2.75
#